data_AF-E6SC45-F1
#
_entry.id   AF-E6SC45-F1
#
_cell.length_a   1.000
_cell.length_b   1.000
_cell.length_c   1.000
_cell.angle_alpha   90.00
_cell.angle_beta   90.00
_cell.angle_gamma   90.00
#
_symmetry.space_group_name_H-M   'P 1'
#
loop_
_entity.id
_entity.type
_entity.pdbx_description
1 polymer ?
#
loop_
_entity_poly.entity_id
_entity_poly.type
_entity_poly.pdbx_seq_one_letter_code
_entity_poly.pdbx_strand_id
1 'polypeptide(L)'
;MIEPIDEEQPVTETQQKRRPVNDAARERLRDAQKAEANALRLVGAAEKVRERAQRALEKAEHSLAQAQAGLVKVSGADRAALLLDEPVGALRTRLRQVGASTRRVE
;
A
#
# COMPACT_ATOMS: atom_id res chain seq x y z
N MET A 1 60.43 42.92 -41.98
CA MET A 1 60.71 42.42 -40.62
C MET A 1 59.57 42.93 -39.76
N ILE A 2 58.63 42.05 -39.39
CA ILE A 2 57.47 42.40 -38.57
C ILE A 2 57.76 41.77 -37.21
N GLU A 3 57.88 42.59 -36.17
CA GLU A 3 58.08 42.13 -34.80
C GLU A 3 56.80 41.44 -34.29
N PRO A 4 56.90 40.30 -33.58
CA PRO A 4 55.75 39.62 -33.02
C PRO A 4 55.28 40.35 -31.76
N ILE A 5 53.99 40.65 -31.73
CA ILE A 5 53.26 41.27 -30.63
C ILE A 5 53.26 40.30 -29.44
N ASP A 6 53.70 40.79 -28.28
CA ASP A 6 53.45 40.19 -26.98
C ASP A 6 51.94 40.07 -26.75
N GLU A 7 51.41 38.86 -26.83
CA GLU A 7 50.07 38.51 -26.34
C GLU A 7 50.19 37.47 -25.22
N GLU A 8 50.64 37.90 -24.05
CA GLU A 8 50.14 37.32 -22.80
C GLU A 8 48.66 37.67 -22.68
N GLN A 9 47.78 36.82 -23.24
CA GLN A 9 46.35 36.87 -22.97
C GLN A 9 45.99 35.85 -21.87
N PRO A 10 45.30 36.30 -20.81
CA PRO A 10 45.19 35.62 -19.53
C PRO A 10 44.23 34.44 -19.54
N VAL A 11 44.56 33.47 -18.69
CA VAL A 11 43.71 32.56 -17.91
C VAL A 11 42.27 32.45 -18.39
N THR A 12 41.87 31.24 -18.77
CA THR A 12 40.52 30.78 -19.10
C THR A 12 39.53 30.93 -17.91
N GLU A 13 39.25 32.17 -17.51
CA GLU A 13 38.32 32.56 -16.45
C GLU A 13 36.85 32.22 -16.82
N THR A 14 36.60 31.94 -18.10
CA THR A 14 35.28 31.51 -18.61
C THR A 14 34.99 30.03 -18.41
N GLN A 15 35.97 29.18 -18.12
CA GLN A 15 35.72 27.75 -17.83
C GLN A 15 35.31 27.48 -16.38
N GLN A 16 35.64 28.37 -15.44
CA GLN A 16 35.30 28.19 -14.01
C GLN A 16 33.86 28.64 -13.66
N LYS A 17 33.22 29.50 -14.47
CA LYS A 17 31.86 30.01 -14.20
C LYS A 17 30.71 29.04 -14.53
N ARG A 18 30.99 27.82 -15.01
CA ARG A 18 29.97 26.79 -15.38
C ARG A 18 29.74 25.70 -14.33
N ARG A 19 30.17 25.88 -13.07
CA ARG A 19 29.99 24.88 -12.00
C ARG A 19 29.29 25.31 -10.68
N PRO A 20 28.19 26.09 -10.69
CA PRO A 20 27.31 26.15 -9.50
C PRO A 20 25.91 25.53 -9.71
N VAL A 21 25.48 25.28 -10.95
CA VAL A 21 24.14 24.73 -11.23
C VAL A 21 24.10 23.20 -11.08
N ASN A 22 25.24 22.54 -11.29
CA ASN A 22 25.30 21.07 -11.38
C ASN A 22 25.25 20.40 -10.00
N ASP A 23 25.94 20.94 -8.98
CA ASP A 23 26.02 20.26 -7.67
C ASP A 23 24.75 20.45 -6.84
N ALA A 24 24.16 21.64 -6.84
CA ALA A 24 22.84 21.86 -6.23
C ALA A 24 21.72 21.05 -6.91
N ALA A 25 21.77 20.91 -8.25
CA ALA A 25 20.82 20.06 -8.97
C ALA A 25 21.02 18.56 -8.66
N ARG A 26 22.28 18.11 -8.54
CA ARG A 26 22.61 16.73 -8.13
C ARG A 26 22.17 16.44 -6.71
N GLU A 27 22.33 17.38 -5.79
CA GLU A 27 21.87 17.25 -4.41
C GLU A 27 20.35 17.11 -4.34
N ARG A 28 19.62 18.00 -5.02
CA ARG A 28 18.15 17.91 -5.13
C ARG A 28 17.70 16.58 -5.75
N LEU A 29 18.39 16.10 -6.78
CA LEU A 29 18.07 14.81 -7.39
C LEU A 29 18.30 13.65 -6.41
N ARG A 30 19.41 13.66 -5.66
CA ARG A 30 19.68 12.63 -4.64
C ARG A 30 18.64 12.66 -3.53
N ASP A 31 18.21 13.84 -3.09
CA ASP A 31 17.20 13.96 -2.06
C ASP A 31 15.81 13.54 -2.55
N ALA A 32 15.47 13.87 -3.80
CA ALA A 32 14.26 13.36 -4.46
C ALA A 32 14.27 11.82 -4.55
N GLN A 33 15.40 11.23 -4.96
CA GLN A 33 15.55 9.76 -5.02
C GLN A 33 15.44 9.10 -3.65
N LYS A 34 16.02 9.70 -2.60
CA LYS A 34 15.86 9.21 -1.22
C LYS A 34 14.41 9.30 -0.76
N ALA A 35 13.72 10.41 -1.07
CA ALA A 35 12.31 10.60 -0.73
C ALA A 35 11.43 9.56 -1.44
N GLU A 36 11.68 9.32 -2.73
CA GLU A 36 11.00 8.29 -3.52
C GLU A 36 11.22 6.89 -2.94
N ALA A 37 12.47 6.51 -2.66
CA ALA A 37 12.80 5.22 -2.06
C ALA A 37 12.10 5.02 -0.71
N ASN A 38 12.06 6.07 0.11
CA ASN A 38 11.32 6.06 1.38
C ASN A 38 9.81 5.91 1.19
N ALA A 39 9.23 6.62 0.22
CA ALA A 39 7.81 6.52 -0.10
C ALA A 39 7.45 5.10 -0.56
N LEU A 40 8.23 4.51 -1.47
CA LEU A 40 8.02 3.13 -1.93
C LEU A 40 8.12 2.12 -0.78
N ARG A 41 9.09 2.30 0.13
CA ARG A 41 9.22 1.46 1.32
C ARG A 41 7.99 1.56 2.23
N LEU A 42 7.46 2.77 2.43
CA LEU A 42 6.27 3.01 3.25
C LEU A 42 5.01 2.41 2.61
N VAL A 43 4.85 2.56 1.30
CA VAL A 43 3.74 1.94 0.55
C VAL A 43 3.80 0.42 0.68
N GLY A 44 4.96 -0.20 0.44
CA GLY A 44 5.12 -1.65 0.59
C GLY A 44 4.87 -2.14 2.02
N ALA A 45 5.18 -1.32 3.04
CA ALA A 45 4.82 -1.64 4.43
C ALA A 45 3.31 -1.53 4.67
N ALA A 46 2.65 -0.50 4.14
CA ALA A 46 1.21 -0.30 4.25
C ALA A 46 0.42 -1.43 3.56
N GLU A 47 0.88 -1.90 2.40
CA GLU A 47 0.30 -3.05 1.70
C GLU A 47 0.35 -4.33 2.55
N LYS A 48 1.49 -4.60 3.18
CA LYS A 48 1.64 -5.75 4.09
C LYS A 48 0.70 -5.64 5.30
N VAL A 49 0.52 -4.44 5.85
CA VAL A 49 -0.42 -4.20 6.96
C VAL A 49 -1.85 -4.44 6.48
N ARG A 50 -2.23 -3.90 5.32
CA ARG A 50 -3.54 -4.12 4.69
C ARG A 50 -3.82 -5.61 4.50
N GLU A 51 -2.89 -6.37 3.95
CA GLU A 51 -3.04 -7.82 3.75
C GLU A 51 -3.19 -8.60 5.05
N ARG A 52 -2.49 -8.19 6.12
CA ARG A 52 -2.66 -8.80 7.44
C ARG A 52 -4.02 -8.49 8.04
N ALA A 53 -4.47 -7.25 7.94
CA ALA A 53 -5.79 -6.83 8.40
C ALA A 53 -6.90 -7.56 7.63
N GLN A 54 -6.74 -7.71 6.32
CA GLN A 54 -7.68 -8.45 5.47
C GLN A 54 -7.80 -9.92 5.90
N ARG A 55 -6.67 -10.61 6.10
CA ARG A 55 -6.67 -11.99 6.60
C ARG A 55 -7.29 -12.11 8.00
N ALA A 56 -7.06 -11.13 8.87
CA ALA A 56 -7.66 -11.10 10.20
C ALA A 56 -9.19 -10.91 10.12
N LEU A 57 -9.66 -10.04 9.21
CA LEU A 57 -11.08 -9.82 8.95
C LEU A 57 -11.74 -11.10 8.41
N GLU A 58 -11.16 -11.74 7.41
CA GLU A 58 -11.66 -13.00 6.84
C GLU A 58 -11.78 -14.10 7.91
N LYS A 59 -10.79 -14.21 8.81
CA LYS A 59 -10.84 -15.13 9.94
C LYS A 59 -11.98 -14.79 10.90
N ALA A 60 -12.15 -13.52 11.23
CA ALA A 60 -13.22 -13.07 12.12
C ALA A 60 -14.61 -13.30 11.52
N GLU A 61 -14.79 -13.02 10.22
CA GLU A 61 -16.02 -13.29 9.48
C GLU A 61 -16.34 -14.78 9.47
N HIS A 62 -15.34 -15.63 9.25
CA HIS A 62 -15.53 -17.08 9.30
C HIS A 62 -15.96 -17.55 10.71
N SER A 63 -15.29 -17.08 11.77
CA SER A 63 -15.66 -17.40 13.15
C SER A 63 -17.07 -16.90 13.49
N LEU A 64 -17.44 -15.70 13.05
CA LEU A 64 -18.79 -15.15 13.25
C LEU A 64 -19.83 -16.03 12.56
N ALA A 65 -19.59 -16.44 11.31
CA ALA A 65 -20.51 -17.29 10.57
C ALA A 65 -20.67 -18.68 11.21
N GLN A 66 -19.58 -19.26 11.74
CA GLN A 66 -19.65 -20.51 12.51
C GLN A 66 -20.50 -20.35 13.77
N ALA A 67 -20.33 -19.25 14.51
CA ALA A 67 -21.14 -18.96 15.69
C ALA A 67 -22.62 -18.78 15.34
N GLN A 68 -22.92 -18.06 14.26
CA GLN A 68 -24.28 -17.88 13.74
C GLN A 68 -24.90 -19.21 13.30
N ALA A 69 -24.16 -20.08 12.62
CA ALA A 69 -24.62 -21.42 12.26
C ALA A 69 -24.89 -22.29 13.50
N GLY A 70 -24.02 -22.19 14.52
CA GLY A 70 -24.21 -22.86 15.81
C GLY A 70 -25.48 -22.38 16.51
N LEU A 71 -25.73 -21.07 16.52
CA LEU A 71 -26.95 -20.49 17.07
C LEU A 71 -28.19 -21.02 16.33
N VAL A 72 -28.19 -20.99 14.99
CA VAL A 72 -29.28 -21.54 14.17
C VAL A 72 -29.52 -23.02 14.47
N LYS A 73 -28.45 -23.81 14.67
CA LYS A 73 -28.55 -25.24 15.01
C LYS A 73 -29.23 -25.47 16.37
N VAL A 74 -28.98 -24.61 17.35
CA VAL A 74 -29.52 -24.75 18.72
C VAL A 74 -30.92 -24.16 18.85
N SER A 75 -31.16 -22.96 18.31
CA SER A 75 -32.40 -22.21 18.53
C SER A 75 -33.39 -22.27 17.36
N GLY A 76 -32.98 -22.78 16.20
CA GLY A 76 -33.71 -22.64 14.95
C GLY A 76 -33.47 -21.27 14.28
N ALA A 77 -33.73 -21.20 12.98
CA ALA A 77 -33.41 -20.04 12.15
C ALA A 77 -34.19 -18.77 12.53
N ASP A 78 -35.48 -18.90 12.84
CA ASP A 78 -36.34 -17.75 13.14
C ASP A 78 -35.97 -17.11 14.49
N ARG A 79 -35.69 -17.93 15.50
CA ARG A 79 -35.24 -17.43 16.81
C ARG A 79 -33.82 -16.87 16.75
N ALA A 80 -32.93 -17.49 15.99
CA ALA A 80 -31.58 -16.96 15.79
C ALA A 80 -31.61 -15.59 15.11
N ALA A 81 -32.46 -15.41 14.10
CA ALA A 81 -32.66 -14.14 13.42
C ALA A 81 -33.15 -13.04 14.37
N LEU A 82 -34.11 -13.35 15.25
CA LEU A 82 -34.56 -12.43 16.29
C LEU A 82 -33.44 -12.05 17.27
N LEU A 83 -32.63 -13.02 17.70
CA LEU A 83 -31.51 -12.78 18.64
C LEU A 83 -30.37 -11.97 18.03
N LEU A 84 -30.17 -12.10 16.73
CA LEU A 84 -29.15 -11.37 15.97
C LEU A 84 -29.67 -10.03 15.42
N ASP A 85 -30.94 -9.70 15.68
CA ASP A 85 -31.63 -8.53 15.14
C ASP A 85 -31.49 -8.40 13.61
N GLU A 86 -31.70 -9.52 12.91
CA GLU A 86 -31.47 -9.60 11.46
C GLU A 86 -32.59 -10.36 10.73
N PRO A 87 -32.97 -10.00 9.49
CA PRO A 87 -33.96 -10.75 8.74
C PRO A 87 -33.53 -12.20 8.49
N VAL A 88 -34.44 -13.16 8.69
CA VAL A 88 -34.19 -14.61 8.46
C VAL A 88 -33.64 -14.89 7.06
N GLY A 89 -34.14 -14.18 6.04
CA GLY A 89 -33.68 -14.31 4.66
C GLY A 89 -32.22 -13.89 4.48
N ALA A 90 -31.80 -12.82 5.17
CA ALA A 90 -30.42 -12.33 5.15
C ALA A 90 -29.48 -13.31 5.86
N LEU A 91 -29.87 -13.78 7.05
CA LEU A 91 -29.12 -14.80 7.81
C LEU A 91 -28.92 -16.09 6.99
N ARG A 92 -29.99 -16.60 6.36
CA ARG A 92 -29.90 -17.80 5.51
C ARG A 92 -29.00 -17.59 4.29
N THR A 93 -29.08 -16.42 3.66
CA THR A 93 -28.26 -16.10 2.49
C THR A 93 -26.79 -16.01 2.85
N ARG A 94 -26.47 -15.32 3.95
CA ARG A 94 -25.11 -15.22 4.48
C ARG A 94 -24.54 -16.61 4.81
N LEU A 95 -25.26 -17.43 5.56
CA LEU A 95 -24.80 -18.77 5.93
C LEU A 95 -24.57 -19.68 4.70
N ARG A 96 -25.40 -19.54 3.65
CA ARG A 96 -25.18 -20.24 2.38
C ARG A 96 -23.94 -19.74 1.65
N GLN A 97 -23.71 -18.43 1.60
CA GLN A 97 -22.54 -17.83 0.96
C GLN A 97 -21.26 -18.29 1.65
N VAL A 98 -21.24 -18.27 2.99
CA VAL A 98 -20.10 -18.78 3.76
C VAL A 98 -19.89 -20.28 3.49
N GLY A 99 -20.94 -21.10 3.58
CA GLY A 99 -20.83 -22.55 3.31
C GLY A 99 -20.48 -22.88 1.84
N ALA A 100 -20.77 -22.00 0.89
CA ALA A 100 -20.34 -22.14 -0.51
C ALA A 100 -18.89 -21.67 -0.71
N SER A 101 -18.43 -20.69 0.05
CA SER A 101 -17.04 -20.24 0.06
C SER A 101 -16.11 -21.29 0.66
N THR A 102 -16.50 -21.93 1.76
CA THR A 102 -15.69 -22.98 2.41
C THR A 102 -15.44 -24.18 1.48
N ARG A 103 -16.46 -24.58 0.69
CA ARG A 103 -16.38 -25.73 -0.23
C ARG A 103 -15.52 -25.51 -1.49
N ARG A 104 -15.09 -24.28 -1.79
CA ARG A 104 -14.19 -24.00 -2.93
C ARG A 104 -12.71 -24.00 -2.55
N VAL A 105 -12.41 -24.04 -1.25
CA VAL A 105 -11.05 -23.95 -0.71
C VAL A 105 -10.51 -25.33 -0.30
N GLU A 106 -11.37 -26.36 -0.27
CA GLU A 106 -11.01 -27.78 -0.16
C GLU A 106 -10.79 -28.40 -1.54
#